data_AF-A0A4P9VYR4-F1
#
_entry.id   AF-A0A4P9VYR4-F1
#
_cell.length_a   1.000
_cell.length_b   1.000
_cell.length_c   1.000
_cell.angle_alpha   90.00
_cell.angle_beta   90.00
_cell.angle_gamma   90.00
#
_symmetry.space_group_name_H-M   'P 1'
#
loop_
_entity.id
_entity.type
_entity.pdbx_description
1 polymer ?
#
loop_
_entity_poly.entity_id
_entity_poly.type
_entity_poly.pdbx_seq_one_letter_code
_entity_poly.pdbx_strand_id
1 'polypeptide(L)'
;AGSDLDNGLGIYLLAWAIFTFLMLVAAHRISVAHIILFASLFITFMLLAFGKFNSDLNLQKAGGGFGLFTAFVAWYIALSELLTKETSLFQLPIGRLNKRQ
;
A
#
# COMPACT_ATOMS: atom_id res chain seq x y z
N ALA A 1 29.92 -0.33 8.19
CA ALA A 1 29.12 -1.35 8.91
C ALA A 1 27.65 -0.95 8.99
N GLY A 2 27.27 0.17 9.64
CA GLY A 2 25.86 0.63 9.65
C GLY A 2 25.38 1.23 8.32
N SER A 3 26.24 2.00 7.64
CA SER A 3 25.94 2.67 6.36
C SER A 3 25.60 1.70 5.22
N ASP A 4 26.29 0.56 5.17
CA ASP A 4 26.12 -0.43 4.11
C ASP A 4 24.77 -1.16 4.24
N LEU A 5 24.34 -1.38 5.49
CA LEU A 5 23.03 -1.95 5.83
C LEU A 5 21.91 -0.99 5.48
N ASP A 6 22.02 0.30 5.85
CA ASP A 6 20.97 1.29 5.55
C ASP A 6 20.82 1.53 4.04
N ASN A 7 21.93 1.56 3.29
CA ASN A 7 21.88 1.62 1.82
C ASN A 7 21.25 0.35 1.21
N GLY A 8 21.61 -0.83 1.71
CA GLY A 8 21.01 -2.10 1.28
C GLY A 8 19.51 -2.15 1.54
N LEU A 9 19.06 -1.69 2.71
CA LEU A 9 17.64 -1.58 3.06
C LEU A 9 16.91 -0.56 2.19
N GLY A 10 17.52 0.59 1.89
CA GLY A 10 16.96 1.59 0.98
C GLY A 10 16.71 1.03 -0.42
N ILE A 11 17.67 0.29 -0.97
CA ILE A 11 17.53 -0.37 -2.29
C ILE A 11 16.45 -1.46 -2.25
N TYR A 12 16.41 -2.26 -1.18
CA TYR A 12 15.37 -3.28 -0.98
C TYR A 12 13.96 -2.66 -0.96
N LEU A 13 13.78 -1.56 -0.22
CA LEU A 13 12.51 -0.83 -0.15
C LEU A 13 12.13 -0.23 -1.51
N LEU A 14 13.10 0.26 -2.27
CA LEU A 14 12.88 0.79 -3.62
C LEU A 14 12.44 -0.32 -4.59
N ALA A 15 13.06 -1.50 -4.54
CA ALA A 15 12.63 -2.66 -5.32
C ALA A 15 11.16 -3.04 -5.00
N TRP A 16 10.79 -3.05 -3.71
CA TRP A 16 9.40 -3.24 -3.29
C TRP A 16 8.47 -2.13 -3.75
N ALA A 17 8.92 -0.87 -3.77
CA ALA A 17 8.15 0.24 -4.31
C ALA A 17 7.86 0.03 -5.81
N ILE A 18 8.84 -0.39 -6.61
CA ILE A 18 8.65 -0.69 -8.05
C ILE A 18 7.62 -1.80 -8.23
N PHE A 19 7.74 -2.89 -7.46
CA PHE A 19 6.75 -3.97 -7.49
C PHE A 19 5.34 -3.46 -7.15
N THR A 20 5.23 -2.64 -6.10
CA THR A 20 3.96 -2.06 -5.66
C THR A 20 3.37 -1.12 -6.72
N PHE A 21 4.21 -0.39 -7.45
CA PHE A 21 3.78 0.46 -8.57
C PHE A 21 3.21 -0.37 -9.74
N LEU A 22 3.84 -1.49 -10.07
CA LEU A 22 3.30 -2.42 -11.07
C LEU A 22 1.94 -2.98 -10.62
N MET A 23 1.82 -3.36 -9.35
CA MET A 23 0.55 -3.80 -8.75
C MET A 23 -0.51 -2.69 -8.77
N LEU A 24 -0.12 -1.42 -8.56
CA LEU A 24 -1.01 -0.26 -8.64
C LEU A 24 -1.60 -0.10 -10.05
N VAL A 25 -0.78 -0.26 -11.09
CA VAL A 25 -1.24 -0.22 -12.49
C VAL A 25 -2.21 -1.36 -12.79
N ALA A 26 -1.95 -2.56 -12.28
CA ALA A 26 -2.87 -3.70 -12.42
C ALA A 26 -4.19 -3.47 -11.63
N ALA A 27 -4.10 -2.90 -10.42
CA ALA A 27 -5.22 -2.66 -9.51
C ALA A 27 -6.24 -1.65 -10.07
N HIS A 28 -5.84 -0.77 -10.99
CA HIS A 28 -6.73 0.15 -11.69
C HIS A 28 -7.98 -0.54 -12.27
N ARG A 29 -7.86 -1.81 -12.68
CA ARG A 29 -8.96 -2.59 -13.28
C ARG A 29 -9.91 -3.25 -12.28
N ILE A 30 -9.58 -3.30 -10.99
CA ILE A 30 -10.32 -4.09 -9.97
C ILE A 30 -11.30 -3.21 -9.20
N SER A 31 -10.81 -2.24 -8.43
CA SER A 31 -11.65 -1.36 -7.61
C SER A 31 -10.87 -0.13 -7.11
N VAL A 32 -11.58 0.97 -6.85
CA VAL A 32 -10.96 2.19 -6.29
C VAL A 32 -10.29 1.92 -4.96
N ALA A 33 -10.87 1.06 -4.12
CA ALA A 33 -10.30 0.71 -2.82
C ALA A 33 -8.90 0.08 -2.95
N HIS A 34 -8.72 -0.84 -3.90
CA HIS A 34 -7.41 -1.46 -4.17
C HIS A 34 -6.39 -0.44 -4.72
N ILE A 35 -6.83 0.51 -5.55
CA ILE A 35 -5.97 1.60 -6.04
C ILE A 35 -5.46 2.44 -4.87
N ILE A 36 -6.35 2.84 -3.96
CA ILE A 36 -5.98 3.65 -2.78
C ILE A 36 -4.99 2.88 -1.90
N LEU A 37 -5.22 1.58 -1.69
CA LEU A 37 -4.31 0.72 -0.92
C LEU A 37 -2.91 0.71 -1.52
N PHE A 38 -2.79 0.34 -2.80
CA PHE A 38 -1.49 0.23 -3.45
C PHE A 38 -0.80 1.60 -3.63
N ALA A 39 -1.55 2.68 -3.84
CA ALA A 39 -0.99 4.03 -3.94
C ALA A 39 -0.42 4.49 -2.60
N SER A 40 -1.15 4.28 -1.50
CA SER A 40 -0.69 4.58 -0.16
C SER A 40 0.53 3.73 0.24
N LEU A 41 0.52 2.45 -0.13
CA LEU A 41 1.64 1.54 0.11
C LEU A 41 2.89 1.95 -0.70
N PHE A 42 2.72 2.37 -1.95
CA PHE A 42 3.81 2.89 -2.78
C PHE A 42 4.47 4.12 -2.16
N ILE A 43 3.66 5.08 -1.70
CA ILE A 43 4.14 6.27 -1.00
C ILE A 43 4.89 5.88 0.29
N THR A 44 4.35 4.92 1.04
CA THR A 44 4.98 4.38 2.26
C THR A 44 6.39 3.84 1.98
N PHE A 45 6.56 3.00 0.97
CA PHE A 45 7.87 2.45 0.61
C PHE A 45 8.84 3.52 0.09
N MET A 46 8.36 4.52 -0.66
CA MET A 46 9.18 5.67 -1.05
C MET A 46 9.70 6.45 0.16
N LEU A 47 8.81 6.83 1.09
CA LEU A 47 9.17 7.58 2.30
C LEU A 47 10.21 6.82 3.14
N LEU A 48 10.02 5.51 3.33
CA LEU A 48 10.97 4.65 4.05
C LEU A 48 12.31 4.55 3.33
N ALA A 49 12.32 4.36 2.00
CA ALA A 49 13.55 4.25 1.22
C ALA A 49 14.37 5.55 1.27
N PHE A 50 13.74 6.71 1.05
CA PHE A 50 14.40 8.01 1.17
C PHE A 50 14.84 8.32 2.60
N GLY A 51 14.07 7.89 3.60
CA GLY A 51 14.45 8.02 5.02
C GLY A 51 15.67 7.18 5.39
N LYS A 52 15.92 6.06 4.69
CA LYS A 52 17.13 5.26 4.84
C LYS A 52 18.34 5.87 4.12
N PHE A 53 18.18 6.36 2.89
CA PHE A 53 19.28 6.99 2.16
C PHE A 53 19.76 8.31 2.79
N ASN A 54 18.85 9.13 3.30
CA ASN A 54 19.19 10.42 3.91
C ASN A 54 19.42 10.33 5.43
N SER A 55 19.28 9.13 6.02
CA SER A 55 19.30 8.94 7.49
C SER A 55 18.34 9.87 8.24
N ASP A 56 17.23 10.26 7.62
CA ASP A 56 16.27 11.21 8.16
C ASP A 56 15.15 10.48 8.92
N LEU A 57 15.14 10.65 10.24
CA LEU A 57 14.16 10.06 11.14
C LEU A 57 12.74 10.61 10.91
N ASN A 58 12.60 11.84 10.41
CA ASN A 58 11.29 12.43 10.17
C ASN A 58 10.60 11.75 8.98
N LEU A 59 11.36 11.45 7.92
CA LEU A 59 10.85 10.70 6.76
C LEU A 59 10.47 9.25 7.15
N GLN A 60 11.28 8.60 7.99
CA GLN A 60 10.97 7.26 8.48
C GLN A 60 9.69 7.25 9.33
N LYS A 61 9.49 8.25 10.20
CA LYS A 61 8.24 8.40 10.97
C LYS A 61 7.03 8.69 10.08
N ALA A 62 7.18 9.57 9.10
CA ALA A 62 6.11 9.88 8.14
C ALA A 62 5.70 8.64 7.34
N GLY A 63 6.66 7.85 6.86
CA GLY A 63 6.38 6.60 6.18
C GLY A 63 5.75 5.55 7.11
N GLY A 64 6.18 5.46 8.37
CA GLY A 64 5.51 4.61 9.37
C GLY A 64 4.05 5.00 9.61
N GLY A 65 3.75 6.31 9.69
CA GLY A 65 2.39 6.83 9.80
C GLY A 65 1.52 6.50 8.58
N PHE A 66 2.07 6.66 7.36
CA PHE A 66 1.41 6.24 6.13
C PHE A 66 1.21 4.72 6.05
N GLY A 67 2.13 3.92 6.58
CA GLY A 67 1.99 2.48 6.69
C GLY A 67 0.81 2.07 7.58
N LEU A 68 0.60 2.77 8.69
CA LEU A 68 -0.55 2.52 9.57
C LEU A 68 -1.88 2.85 8.88
N PHE A 69 -1.95 3.99 8.18
CA PHE A 69 -3.12 4.34 7.36
C PHE A 69 -3.40 3.27 6.29
N THR A 70 -2.35 2.80 5.62
CA THR A 70 -2.43 1.72 4.62
C THR A 70 -2.98 0.42 5.22
N ALA A 71 -2.57 0.06 6.45
CA ALA A 71 -3.08 -1.11 7.15
C ALA A 71 -4.58 -1.03 7.44
N PHE A 72 -5.08 0.13 7.87
CA PHE A 72 -6.52 0.33 8.07
C PHE A 72 -7.32 0.17 6.76
N VAL A 73 -6.80 0.70 5.65
CA VAL A 73 -7.40 0.51 4.32
C VAL A 73 -7.40 -0.97 3.92
N ALA A 74 -6.31 -1.69 4.20
CA ALA A 74 -6.22 -3.13 3.91
C ALA A 74 -7.25 -3.93 4.71
N TRP A 75 -7.44 -3.61 6.00
CA TRP A 75 -8.46 -4.25 6.83
C TRP A 75 -9.87 -4.00 6.30
N TYR A 76 -10.17 -2.78 5.84
CA TYR A 76 -11.46 -2.47 5.20
C TYR A 76 -11.69 -3.31 3.95
N ILE A 77 -10.66 -3.43 3.09
CA ILE A 77 -10.74 -4.25 1.88
C ILE A 77 -10.94 -5.73 2.24
N ALA A 78 -10.17 -6.26 3.19
CA ALA A 78 -10.30 -7.65 3.63
C ALA A 78 -11.70 -7.94 4.21
N LEU A 79 -12.24 -7.03 5.04
CA LEU A 79 -13.60 -7.12 5.56
C LEU A 79 -14.64 -7.12 4.43
N SER A 80 -14.47 -6.26 3.43
CA SER A 80 -15.38 -6.19 2.28
C SER A 80 -15.37 -7.45 1.40
N GLU A 81 -14.24 -8.14 1.35
CA GLU A 81 -14.07 -9.39 0.61
C GLU A 81 -14.64 -10.59 1.39
N LEU A 82 -14.47 -10.59 2.71
CA LEU A 82 -15.06 -11.58 3.62
C LEU A 82 -16.59 -11.45 3.74
N LEU A 83 -17.15 -10.23 3.67
CA LEU A 83 -18.60 -9.99 3.58
C LEU A 83 -19.13 -10.28 2.16
N THR A 84 -19.04 -11.55 1.75
CA THR A 84 -19.60 -12.03 0.48
C THR A 84 -21.09 -12.39 0.63
N LYS A 85 -21.84 -12.29 -0.49
CA LYS A 85 -23.30 -12.44 -0.60
C LYS A 85 -23.90 -13.72 0.01
N GLU A 86 -23.10 -14.76 0.22
CA GLU A 86 -23.49 -16.02 0.90
C GLU A 86 -23.70 -15.84 2.42
N THR A 87 -23.19 -14.75 3.01
CA THR A 87 -23.10 -14.59 4.48
C THR A 87 -23.73 -13.30 5.03
N SER A 88 -24.07 -12.30 4.21
CA SER A 88 -24.63 -11.02 4.68
C SER A 88 -25.41 -10.24 3.61
N LEU A 89 -26.49 -9.56 4.04
CA LEU A 89 -27.36 -8.68 3.25
C LEU A 89 -26.75 -7.29 2.96
N PHE A 90 -25.56 -6.98 3.49
CA PHE A 90 -24.98 -5.63 3.44
C PHE A 90 -23.59 -5.64 2.78
N GLN A 91 -23.49 -5.12 1.54
CA GLN A 91 -22.20 -4.94 0.85
C GLN A 91 -21.67 -3.53 1.12
N LEU A 92 -20.48 -3.43 1.71
CA LEU A 92 -19.78 -2.17 1.88
C LEU A 92 -19.29 -1.64 0.53
N PRO A 93 -19.50 -0.36 0.21
CA PRO A 93 -19.16 0.20 -1.09
C PRO A 93 -17.65 0.23 -1.27
N ILE A 94 -17.15 -0.64 -2.16
CA ILE A 94 -15.74 -0.71 -2.56
C ILE A 94 -15.42 0.04 -3.85
N GLY A 95 -16.32 0.90 -4.33
CA GLY A 95 -16.11 1.70 -5.54
C GLY A 95 -15.67 0.82 -6.73
N ARG A 96 -16.48 -0.20 -7.07
CA ARG A 96 -16.19 -1.09 -8.20
C ARG A 96 -16.19 -0.27 -9.50
N LEU A 97 -15.03 -0.13 -10.15
CA LEU A 97 -14.86 0.61 -11.40
C LEU A 97 -15.19 -0.23 -12.65
N ASN A 98 -15.40 -1.54 -12.52
CA ASN A 98 -15.80 -2.38 -13.66
C ASN A 98 -17.17 -3.02 -13.41
N LYS A 99 -18.15 -2.53 -14.17
CA LYS A 99 -19.45 -3.17 -14.39
C LYS A 99 -19.46 -3.60 -15.86
N ARG A 100 -18.70 -4.65 -16.19
CA ARG A 100 -18.90 -5.40 -17.44
C ARG A 100 -19.10 -6.86 -17.07
N GLN A 101 -20.21 -7.36 -17.61
CA GLN A 101 -20.88 -8.64 -17.39
C GLN A 101 -19.95 -9.83 -17.32
#